data_AF-A0A4Q7MKA1-F1
#
_entry.id   AF-A0A4Q7MKA1-F1
#
_cell.length_a   1.000
_cell.length_b   1.000
_cell.length_c   1.000
_cell.angle_alpha   90.00
_cell.angle_beta   90.00
_cell.angle_gamma   90.00
#
_symmetry.space_group_name_H-M   'P 1'
#
loop_
_entity.id
_entity.type
_entity.pdbx_description
1 polymer ?
#
loop_
_entity_poly.entity_id
_entity_poly.type
_entity_poly.pdbx_seq_one_letter_code
_entity_poly.pdbx_strand_id
1 'polypeptide(L)'
;MSAPEPTGLGEHLKRAADAASPRAVDVDAVLAASRSRRRARRTAVLTGAGAVAAVLVVGGLVFGLQRPGGDATTADAPVASESAESADVAPEAAEGDGAASGPRLAVPESVDRCGATVVPLGDAADAPLAVSVATPTAPVAPGATASVTVTVTNPGTEVVTGDLSRIPTITIADAGVVAWHSSGASEAGAIRVSLRPGESVTLTGVLSALRCTAADDDGTELPSDLPPLAPGSYAVGATVAFSAPQEGMVVLVPSPMTPVLVG
;
A
#
# COMPACT_ATOMS: atom_id res chain seq x y z
N MET A 1 -26.02 -60.69 -26.86
CA MET A 1 -26.23 -59.62 -25.86
C MET A 1 -25.96 -58.30 -26.57
N SER A 2 -27.02 -57.61 -26.99
CA SER A 2 -26.90 -56.35 -27.75
C SER A 2 -26.72 -55.20 -26.75
N ALA A 3 -25.71 -54.36 -26.98
CA ALA A 3 -25.45 -53.18 -26.18
C ALA A 3 -26.50 -52.08 -26.46
N PRO A 4 -26.92 -51.32 -25.43
CA PRO A 4 -27.89 -50.23 -25.59
C PRO A 4 -27.28 -49.01 -26.30
N GLU A 5 -28.07 -48.41 -27.21
CA GLU A 5 -27.71 -47.22 -27.98
C GLU A 5 -27.60 -45.94 -27.12
N PRO A 6 -26.67 -45.02 -27.44
CA PRO A 6 -26.48 -43.75 -26.74
C PRO A 6 -27.35 -42.62 -27.34
N THR A 7 -28.66 -42.66 -27.14
CA THR A 7 -29.58 -41.63 -27.71
C THR A 7 -29.83 -40.40 -26.82
N GLY A 8 -29.22 -40.30 -25.64
CA GLY A 8 -29.52 -39.24 -24.66
C GLY A 8 -28.66 -37.97 -24.68
N LEU A 9 -27.50 -37.98 -25.34
CA LEU A 9 -26.52 -36.88 -25.25
C LEU A 9 -27.02 -35.58 -25.91
N GLY A 10 -27.72 -35.68 -27.05
CA GLY A 10 -28.25 -34.52 -27.76
C GLY A 10 -29.33 -33.76 -26.97
N GLU A 11 -30.20 -34.49 -26.26
CA GLU A 11 -31.22 -33.89 -25.40
C GLU A 11 -30.63 -33.19 -24.17
N HIS A 12 -29.57 -33.77 -23.58
CA HIS A 12 -28.86 -33.14 -22.47
C HIS A 12 -28.16 -31.85 -22.89
N LEU A 13 -27.51 -31.83 -24.06
CA LEU A 13 -26.84 -30.64 -24.58
C LEU A 13 -27.83 -29.53 -24.95
N LYS A 14 -28.96 -29.88 -25.58
CA LYS A 14 -30.01 -28.91 -25.90
C LYS A 14 -30.61 -28.28 -24.65
N ARG A 15 -30.91 -29.09 -23.62
CA ARG A 15 -31.43 -28.61 -22.33
C ARG A 15 -30.43 -27.72 -21.59
N ALA A 16 -29.13 -28.01 -21.67
CA ALA A 16 -28.09 -27.19 -21.08
C ALA A 16 -27.93 -25.83 -21.81
N ALA A 17 -28.03 -25.82 -23.14
CA ALA A 17 -27.98 -24.61 -23.94
C ALA A 17 -29.19 -23.69 -23.68
N ASP A 18 -30.40 -24.25 -23.58
CA ASP A 18 -31.62 -23.48 -23.27
C ASP A 18 -31.59 -22.91 -21.84
N ALA A 19 -30.94 -23.57 -20.89
CA ALA A 19 -30.74 -23.06 -19.53
C ALA A 19 -29.68 -21.94 -19.44
N ALA A 20 -28.79 -21.84 -20.43
CA ALA A 20 -27.72 -20.84 -20.51
C ALA A 20 -28.12 -19.59 -21.29
N SER A 21 -29.39 -19.46 -21.72
CA SER A 21 -29.86 -18.24 -22.37
C SER A 21 -29.61 -17.03 -21.46
N PRO A 22 -28.86 -16.01 -21.92
CA PRO A 22 -28.48 -14.88 -21.09
C PRO A 22 -29.74 -14.17 -20.60
N ARG A 23 -29.96 -14.19 -19.29
CA ARG A 23 -31.00 -13.38 -18.67
C ARG A 23 -30.68 -11.93 -19.00
N ALA A 24 -31.65 -11.21 -19.55
CA ALA A 24 -31.52 -9.78 -19.78
C ALA A 24 -31.14 -9.12 -18.45
N VAL A 25 -29.92 -8.62 -18.38
CA VAL A 25 -29.43 -7.90 -17.21
C VAL A 25 -30.10 -6.54 -17.26
N ASP A 26 -31.03 -6.31 -16.35
CA ASP A 26 -31.64 -5.01 -16.14
C ASP A 26 -30.57 -4.07 -15.57
N VAL A 27 -29.93 -3.33 -16.47
CA VAL A 27 -28.86 -2.37 -16.15
C VAL A 27 -29.39 -1.28 -15.21
N ASP A 28 -30.66 -0.89 -15.34
CA ASP A 28 -31.29 0.12 -14.50
C ASP A 28 -31.48 -0.40 -13.07
N ALA A 29 -31.87 -1.67 -12.90
CA ALA A 29 -31.94 -2.31 -11.59
C ALA A 29 -30.55 -2.40 -10.92
N VAL A 30 -29.50 -2.72 -11.68
CA VAL A 30 -28.12 -2.77 -11.16
C VAL A 30 -27.64 -1.37 -10.75
N LEU A 31 -27.90 -0.34 -11.57
CA LEU A 31 -27.54 1.04 -11.26
C LEU A 31 -28.35 1.59 -10.07
N ALA A 32 -29.64 1.25 -9.96
CA ALA A 32 -30.49 1.62 -8.84
C ALA A 32 -30.00 0.97 -7.52
N ALA A 33 -29.65 -0.32 -7.56
CA ALA A 33 -29.08 -1.04 -6.41
C ALA A 33 -27.72 -0.49 -6.00
N SER A 34 -26.89 -0.08 -6.96
CA SER A 34 -25.60 0.57 -6.71
C SER A 34 -25.80 1.95 -6.04
N ARG A 35 -26.72 2.77 -6.56
CA ARG A 35 -27.02 4.10 -6.02
C ARG A 35 -27.63 4.04 -4.62
N SER A 36 -28.50 3.06 -4.33
CA SER A 36 -29.12 2.91 -3.00
C SER A 36 -28.08 2.57 -1.92
N ARG A 37 -27.12 1.68 -2.22
CA ARG A 37 -26.01 1.35 -1.30
C ARG A 37 -25.13 2.56 -0.97
N ARG A 38 -24.84 3.41 -1.96
CA ARG A 38 -24.08 4.66 -1.73
C ARG A 38 -24.82 5.64 -0.81
N ARG A 39 -26.15 5.73 -0.92
CA ARG A 39 -26.97 6.62 -0.05
C ARG A 39 -27.02 6.12 1.39
N ALA A 40 -27.19 4.81 1.60
CA ALA A 40 -27.23 4.21 2.93
C ALA A 40 -25.94 4.45 3.74
N ARG A 41 -24.79 4.50 3.07
CA ARG A 41 -23.49 4.79 3.71
C ARG A 41 -23.35 6.27 4.13
N ARG A 42 -23.95 7.20 3.39
CA ARG A 42 -23.92 8.64 3.72
C ARG A 42 -24.75 9.00 4.96
N THR A 43 -25.81 8.23 5.24
CA THR A 43 -26.66 8.47 6.41
C THR A 43 -26.09 7.90 7.71
N ALA A 44 -25.10 6.99 7.66
CA ALA A 44 -24.51 6.38 8.85
C ALA A 44 -23.47 7.27 9.57
N VAL A 45 -22.99 8.34 8.94
CA VAL A 45 -21.96 9.24 9.50
C VAL A 45 -22.56 10.35 10.39
N LEU A 46 -23.88 10.57 10.35
CA LEU A 46 -24.54 11.70 11.04
C LEU A 46 -25.19 11.35 12.39
N THR A 47 -25.13 10.10 12.85
CA THR A 47 -25.78 9.66 14.11
C THR A 47 -24.78 9.35 15.24
N GLY A 48 -23.68 10.11 15.33
CA GLY A 48 -22.60 9.86 16.29
C GLY A 48 -22.13 11.07 17.11
N ALA A 49 -22.97 12.10 17.31
CA ALA A 49 -22.63 13.25 18.16
C ALA A 49 -23.70 13.44 19.25
N GLY A 50 -23.57 12.69 20.34
CA GLY A 50 -24.43 12.76 21.51
C GLY A 50 -23.64 12.84 22.81
N ALA A 51 -23.53 14.07 23.32
CA ALA A 51 -23.38 14.46 24.73
C ALA A 51 -22.10 14.09 25.52
N VAL A 52 -21.23 15.09 25.75
CA VAL A 52 -20.66 15.37 27.08
C VAL A 52 -20.64 16.89 27.30
N ALA A 53 -21.36 17.34 28.33
CA ALA A 53 -21.49 18.73 28.74
C ALA A 53 -20.56 19.03 29.93
N ALA A 54 -20.01 20.25 29.92
CA ALA A 54 -19.73 21.17 31.03
C ALA A 54 -18.96 20.68 32.29
N VAL A 55 -17.80 21.30 32.56
CA VAL A 55 -17.51 21.98 33.84
C VAL A 55 -16.60 23.20 33.60
N LEU A 56 -17.11 24.39 33.94
CA LEU A 56 -16.38 25.64 34.11
C LEU A 56 -15.79 25.69 35.53
N VAL A 57 -14.50 26.01 35.69
CA VAL A 57 -13.97 26.54 36.96
C VAL A 57 -13.14 27.79 36.71
N VAL A 58 -13.57 28.83 37.40
CA VAL A 58 -13.06 30.19 37.48
C VAL A 58 -11.90 30.27 38.47
N GLY A 59 -10.88 31.06 38.17
CA GLY A 59 -9.90 31.58 39.13
C GLY A 59 -8.57 31.89 38.44
N GLY A 60 -7.94 33.04 38.57
CA GLY A 60 -8.19 34.24 39.34
C GLY A 60 -7.02 35.19 39.05
N LEU A 61 -7.33 36.48 38.94
CA LEU A 61 -6.39 37.58 38.74
C LEU A 61 -5.31 37.63 39.83
N VAL A 62 -4.03 37.81 39.45
CA VAL A 62 -3.06 38.52 40.28
C VAL A 62 -2.31 39.54 39.43
N PHE A 63 -2.58 40.80 39.75
CA PHE A 63 -1.86 42.00 39.36
C PHE A 63 -0.41 41.95 39.86
N GLY A 64 0.55 42.37 39.03
CA GLY A 64 1.93 42.58 39.42
C GLY A 64 2.61 43.66 38.56
N LEU A 65 2.44 44.93 38.95
CA LEU A 65 3.18 46.08 38.46
C LEU A 65 4.64 46.03 38.93
N GLN A 66 5.63 46.20 38.05
CA GLN A 66 6.86 46.97 38.30
C GLN A 66 7.69 47.21 37.02
N ARG A 67 7.51 48.41 36.46
CA ARG A 67 8.48 49.46 36.04
C ARG A 67 9.91 49.14 35.48
N PRO A 68 10.53 50.12 34.77
CA PRO A 68 11.30 49.90 33.55
C PRO A 68 12.79 50.27 33.66
N GLY A 69 13.54 49.99 32.58
CA GLY A 69 14.78 50.69 32.22
C GLY A 69 16.02 49.81 32.15
N GLY A 70 16.87 50.06 31.15
CA GLY A 70 18.25 49.60 31.15
C GLY A 70 18.77 49.14 29.80
N ASP A 71 19.54 50.01 29.15
CA ASP A 71 20.31 49.83 27.92
C ASP A 71 21.40 48.75 27.97
N ALA A 72 21.88 48.39 26.76
CA ALA A 72 23.28 48.07 26.42
C ALA A 72 23.90 46.78 27.01
N THR A 73 24.81 46.02 26.38
CA THR A 73 25.55 46.04 25.11
C THR A 73 26.34 44.72 25.06
N THR A 74 26.84 44.39 23.87
CA THR A 74 28.09 43.64 23.56
C THR A 74 28.16 42.14 23.78
N ALA A 75 28.52 41.51 22.66
CA ALA A 75 29.01 40.17 22.48
C ALA A 75 30.46 39.98 22.95
N ASP A 76 30.86 38.72 22.81
CA ASP A 76 32.20 38.13 22.77
C ASP A 76 32.83 37.57 24.05
N ALA A 77 33.22 36.30 23.87
CA ALA A 77 33.92 35.36 24.74
C ALA A 77 35.41 35.78 24.91
N PRO A 78 36.36 34.91 25.30
CA PRO A 78 36.32 33.59 25.96
C PRO A 78 37.28 33.50 27.16
N VAL A 79 37.22 32.44 27.96
CA VAL A 79 38.42 31.91 28.64
C VAL A 79 38.29 30.44 29.00
N ALA A 80 39.33 29.69 28.65
CA ALA A 80 39.60 28.32 29.03
C ALA A 80 40.34 28.27 30.39
N SER A 81 40.11 27.19 31.15
CA SER A 81 41.05 26.45 32.02
C SER A 81 40.21 25.47 32.84
N GLU A 82 40.31 24.16 32.57
CA GLU A 82 41.27 23.19 33.10
C GLU A 82 40.85 22.57 34.45
N SER A 83 40.97 21.24 34.48
CA SER A 83 41.10 20.33 35.64
C SER A 83 39.87 20.04 36.49
N ALA A 84 39.42 18.78 36.47
CA ALA A 84 39.64 17.87 37.61
C ALA A 84 39.14 16.45 37.31
N GLU A 85 40.00 15.51 37.65
CA GLU A 85 39.86 14.06 37.64
C GLU A 85 38.92 13.53 38.73
N SER A 86 38.51 12.27 38.56
CA SER A 86 37.98 11.32 39.56
C SER A 86 36.49 11.43 39.94
N ALA A 87 35.70 10.42 39.55
CA ALA A 87 35.37 9.32 40.45
C ALA A 87 34.46 8.29 39.76
N ASP A 88 34.90 7.05 39.88
CA ASP A 88 34.23 5.79 39.58
C ASP A 88 32.94 5.66 40.41
N VAL A 89 31.78 5.58 39.76
CA VAL A 89 30.58 4.89 40.28
C VAL A 89 29.76 4.40 39.09
N ALA A 90 29.84 3.10 38.81
CA ALA A 90 28.80 2.39 38.08
C ALA A 90 27.53 2.28 38.94
N PRO A 91 26.35 2.52 38.36
CA PRO A 91 25.14 1.86 38.79
C PRO A 91 24.61 0.99 37.64
N GLU A 92 24.69 -0.33 37.82
CA GLU A 92 23.74 -1.24 37.18
C GLU A 92 22.37 -0.98 37.80
N ALA A 93 21.43 -0.46 36.99
CA ALA A 93 20.00 -0.62 37.24
C ALA A 93 19.19 -0.25 35.98
N ALA A 94 18.18 -1.08 35.73
CA ALA A 94 17.04 -0.91 34.84
C ALA A 94 17.25 -1.27 33.35
N GLU A 95 17.19 -2.57 33.09
CA GLU A 95 16.34 -3.09 32.01
C GLU A 95 14.95 -2.46 32.13
N GLY A 96 14.52 -1.72 31.12
CA GLY A 96 13.22 -1.07 31.11
C GLY A 96 13.05 -0.10 29.94
N ASP A 97 12.32 -0.57 28.94
CA ASP A 97 11.58 0.19 27.93
C ASP A 97 12.31 1.08 26.92
N GLY A 98 12.05 0.76 25.64
CA GLY A 98 11.60 1.80 24.72
C GLY A 98 12.58 2.25 23.64
N ALA A 99 13.00 1.34 22.75
CA ALA A 99 13.52 1.72 21.43
C ALA A 99 13.29 0.55 20.46
N ALA A 100 12.51 0.63 19.38
CA ALA A 100 11.95 1.77 18.67
C ALA A 100 10.62 1.36 18.01
N SER A 101 9.50 1.69 18.65
CA SER A 101 8.19 1.73 17.99
C SER A 101 7.89 3.16 17.56
N GLY A 102 8.78 3.73 16.74
CA GLY A 102 8.35 4.80 15.85
C GLY A 102 7.34 4.22 14.85
N PRO A 103 6.40 5.00 14.31
CA PRO A 103 5.47 4.51 13.31
C PRO A 103 6.27 3.97 12.13
N ARG A 104 6.40 2.64 12.05
CA ARG A 104 6.92 1.97 10.87
C ARG A 104 5.90 2.27 9.78
N LEU A 105 6.24 3.22 8.92
CA LEU A 105 5.50 3.46 7.68
C LEU A 105 5.27 2.09 7.04
N ALA A 106 4.05 1.83 6.59
CA ALA A 106 3.76 0.59 5.88
C ALA A 106 4.65 0.57 4.62
N VAL A 107 5.75 -0.16 4.74
CA VAL A 107 6.69 -0.50 3.68
C VAL A 107 5.81 -1.23 2.66
N PRO A 108 5.68 -0.79 1.39
CA PRO A 108 4.83 -1.43 0.39
C PRO A 108 4.99 -2.97 0.31
N GLU A 109 6.18 -3.46 0.64
CA GLU A 109 6.55 -4.87 0.77
C GLU A 109 5.77 -5.60 1.88
N SER A 110 5.27 -4.91 2.90
CA SER A 110 4.46 -5.49 3.98
C SER A 110 3.02 -5.83 3.60
N VAL A 111 2.56 -5.37 2.43
CA VAL A 111 1.19 -5.60 1.93
C VAL A 111 1.04 -7.03 1.42
N ASP A 112 1.95 -7.46 0.55
CA ASP A 112 1.87 -8.74 -0.15
C ASP A 112 2.98 -9.68 0.34
N ARG A 113 2.80 -10.24 1.53
CA ARG A 113 3.75 -11.19 2.11
C ARG A 113 3.74 -12.54 1.41
N CYS A 114 4.90 -13.17 1.31
CA CYS A 114 5.04 -14.51 0.72
C CYS A 114 4.08 -15.55 1.34
N GLY A 115 3.34 -16.26 0.50
CA GLY A 115 2.37 -17.28 0.92
C GLY A 115 1.05 -16.75 1.49
N ALA A 116 0.89 -15.42 1.64
CA ALA A 116 -0.38 -14.81 2.01
C ALA A 116 -1.29 -14.62 0.80
N THR A 117 -2.59 -14.41 1.03
CA THR A 117 -3.50 -13.96 -0.02
C THR A 117 -3.17 -12.52 -0.41
N VAL A 118 -3.17 -12.23 -1.71
CA VAL A 118 -2.98 -10.87 -2.24
C VAL A 118 -4.01 -9.93 -1.62
N VAL A 119 -3.56 -8.74 -1.22
CA VAL A 119 -4.45 -7.75 -0.60
C VAL A 119 -5.51 -7.28 -1.61
N PRO A 120 -6.81 -7.34 -1.26
CA PRO A 120 -7.86 -6.84 -2.14
C PRO A 120 -7.71 -5.34 -2.41
N LEU A 121 -8.03 -4.90 -3.62
CA LEU A 121 -8.06 -3.48 -4.01
C LEU A 121 -9.08 -2.61 -3.24
N GLY A 122 -9.80 -3.17 -2.26
CA GLY A 122 -10.91 -2.51 -1.57
C GLY A 122 -10.53 -1.22 -0.88
N ASP A 123 -9.30 -1.14 -0.35
CA ASP A 123 -8.77 0.05 0.34
C ASP A 123 -8.10 1.04 -0.63
N ALA A 124 -7.84 0.63 -1.87
CA ALA A 124 -7.25 1.47 -2.92
C ALA A 124 -8.24 2.42 -3.58
N ALA A 125 -9.55 2.20 -3.39
CA ALA A 125 -10.60 3.00 -4.00
C ALA A 125 -10.65 4.46 -3.49
N ASP A 126 -10.02 4.72 -2.34
CA ASP A 126 -9.93 6.04 -1.74
C ASP A 126 -8.62 6.77 -2.07
N ALA A 127 -7.67 6.10 -2.76
CA ALA A 127 -6.46 6.74 -3.22
C ALA A 127 -6.75 7.69 -4.40
N PRO A 128 -6.12 8.89 -4.45
CA PRO A 128 -6.34 9.85 -5.54
C PRO A 128 -5.67 9.43 -6.87
N LEU A 129 -4.98 8.29 -6.89
CA LEU A 129 -4.20 7.79 -8.02
C LEU A 129 -4.64 6.36 -8.37
N ALA A 130 -4.48 6.00 -9.63
CA ALA A 130 -4.64 4.64 -10.13
C ALA A 130 -3.30 4.09 -10.63
N VAL A 131 -3.02 2.81 -10.37
CA VAL A 131 -1.79 2.13 -10.81
C VAL A 131 -2.15 1.00 -11.77
N SER A 132 -1.36 0.84 -12.82
CA SER A 132 -1.45 -0.27 -13.77
C SER A 132 -0.06 -0.81 -14.11
N VAL A 133 0.02 -2.09 -14.47
CA VAL A 133 1.27 -2.77 -14.84
C VAL A 133 1.16 -3.29 -16.25
N ALA A 134 2.11 -2.93 -17.11
CA ALA A 134 2.31 -3.56 -18.40
C ALA A 134 3.24 -4.77 -18.23
N THR A 135 2.72 -5.94 -18.55
CA THR A 135 3.45 -7.21 -18.41
C THR A 135 4.40 -7.43 -19.59
N PRO A 136 5.46 -8.23 -19.42
CA PRO A 136 6.32 -8.63 -20.52
C PRO A 136 5.50 -9.32 -21.61
N THR A 137 5.82 -9.05 -22.88
CA THR A 137 5.11 -9.65 -24.03
C THR A 137 5.55 -11.09 -24.30
N ALA A 138 6.80 -11.43 -23.93
CA ALA A 138 7.34 -12.78 -23.99
C ALA A 138 7.21 -13.48 -22.63
N PRO A 139 7.13 -14.83 -22.60
CA PRO A 139 7.24 -15.59 -21.37
C PRO A 139 8.54 -15.25 -20.63
N VAL A 140 8.47 -15.20 -19.30
CA VAL A 140 9.65 -15.02 -18.45
C VAL A 140 10.19 -16.40 -18.10
N ALA A 141 11.46 -16.66 -18.41
CA ALA A 141 12.06 -17.94 -18.09
C ALA A 141 12.09 -18.17 -16.56
N PRO A 142 11.89 -19.41 -16.08
CA PRO A 142 12.05 -19.75 -14.66
C PRO A 142 13.36 -19.23 -14.06
N GLY A 143 13.27 -18.49 -12.95
CA GLY A 143 14.43 -17.90 -12.25
C GLY A 143 15.03 -16.66 -12.93
N ALA A 144 14.55 -16.26 -14.10
CA ALA A 144 15.00 -15.05 -14.77
C ALA A 144 14.30 -13.80 -14.24
N THR A 145 14.84 -12.65 -14.61
CA THR A 145 14.24 -11.34 -14.35
C THR A 145 13.71 -10.69 -15.62
N ALA A 146 12.69 -9.86 -15.48
CA ALA A 146 12.14 -9.06 -16.57
C ALA A 146 11.78 -7.66 -16.06
N SER A 147 12.02 -6.63 -16.87
CA SER A 147 11.53 -5.28 -16.57
C SER A 147 10.03 -5.19 -16.85
N VAL A 148 9.32 -4.53 -15.96
CA VAL A 148 7.90 -4.20 -16.12
C VAL A 148 7.70 -2.70 -16.06
N THR A 149 6.72 -2.21 -16.80
CA THR A 149 6.37 -0.79 -16.81
C THR A 149 5.16 -0.57 -15.93
N VAL A 150 5.29 0.31 -14.93
CA VAL A 150 4.22 0.66 -14.01
C VAL A 150 3.76 2.07 -14.32
N THR A 151 2.48 2.26 -14.63
CA THR A 151 1.90 3.56 -14.93
C THR A 151 1.03 4.00 -13.78
N VAL A 152 1.34 5.18 -13.24
CA VAL A 152 0.56 5.85 -12.20
C VAL A 152 -0.19 7.01 -12.84
N THR A 153 -1.51 6.99 -12.75
CA THR A 153 -2.41 7.96 -13.41
C THR A 153 -3.21 8.70 -12.36
N ASN A 154 -3.50 9.98 -12.60
CA ASN A 154 -4.53 10.71 -11.87
C ASN A 154 -5.88 10.58 -12.62
N PRO A 155 -6.80 9.69 -12.19
CA PRO A 155 -8.10 9.55 -12.84
C PRO A 155 -9.12 10.62 -12.39
N GLY A 156 -8.77 11.46 -11.42
CA GLY A 156 -9.64 12.45 -10.81
C GLY A 156 -9.82 13.71 -11.65
N THR A 157 -10.50 14.70 -11.08
CA THR A 157 -10.79 16.00 -11.71
C THR A 157 -9.94 17.14 -11.16
N GLU A 158 -9.15 16.89 -10.13
CA GLU A 158 -8.26 17.87 -9.49
C GLU A 158 -6.80 17.50 -9.70
N VAL A 159 -5.90 18.47 -9.53
CA VAL A 159 -4.46 18.22 -9.61
C VAL A 159 -4.01 17.48 -8.35
N VAL A 160 -3.31 16.36 -8.51
CA VAL A 160 -2.74 15.59 -7.40
C VAL A 160 -1.26 15.93 -7.30
N THR A 161 -0.83 16.46 -6.15
CA THR A 161 0.58 16.78 -5.88
C THR A 161 1.06 16.01 -4.67
N GLY A 162 2.24 15.42 -4.76
CA GLY A 162 2.83 14.66 -3.67
C GLY A 162 4.10 13.94 -4.07
N ASP A 163 4.57 13.07 -3.20
CA ASP A 163 5.78 12.26 -3.41
C ASP A 163 5.37 10.80 -3.68
N LEU A 164 5.89 10.22 -4.76
CA LEU A 164 5.69 8.81 -5.13
C LEU A 164 6.97 8.01 -4.88
N SER A 165 6.86 6.75 -4.45
CA SER A 165 8.01 5.86 -4.41
C SER A 165 8.61 5.72 -5.81
N ARG A 166 9.94 5.87 -5.89
CA ARG A 166 10.65 5.83 -7.18
C ARG A 166 10.63 4.45 -7.81
N ILE A 167 10.74 3.42 -6.97
CA ILE A 167 10.64 2.02 -7.37
C ILE A 167 9.31 1.47 -6.84
N PRO A 168 8.47 0.86 -7.70
CA PRO A 168 7.26 0.17 -7.28
C PRO A 168 7.62 -1.19 -6.67
N THR A 169 6.86 -1.65 -5.68
CA THR A 169 6.90 -3.05 -5.25
C THR A 169 6.14 -3.89 -6.25
N ILE A 170 6.78 -4.91 -6.81
CA ILE A 170 6.18 -5.85 -7.75
C ILE A 170 5.80 -7.12 -7.00
N THR A 171 4.59 -7.62 -7.23
CA THR A 171 4.08 -8.85 -6.63
C THR A 171 3.75 -9.85 -7.73
N ILE A 172 4.18 -11.11 -7.61
CA ILE A 172 3.70 -12.24 -8.41
C ILE A 172 2.79 -13.09 -7.54
N ALA A 173 1.62 -13.44 -8.07
CA ALA A 173 0.65 -14.30 -7.42
C ALA A 173 0.34 -15.56 -8.23
N ASP A 174 0.20 -16.67 -7.52
CA ASP A 174 -0.24 -17.97 -8.01
C ASP A 174 -1.64 -18.23 -7.42
N ALA A 175 -2.67 -18.24 -8.28
CA ALA A 175 -4.07 -18.39 -7.87
C ALA A 175 -4.52 -17.44 -6.73
N GLY A 176 -4.00 -16.20 -6.71
CA GLY A 176 -4.34 -15.20 -5.69
C GLY A 176 -3.53 -15.29 -4.39
N VAL A 177 -2.55 -16.20 -4.31
CA VAL A 177 -1.57 -16.31 -3.23
C VAL A 177 -0.25 -15.74 -3.71
N VAL A 178 0.39 -14.91 -2.89
CA VAL A 178 1.69 -14.32 -3.21
C VAL A 178 2.75 -15.41 -3.34
N ALA A 179 3.31 -15.54 -4.53
CA ALA A 179 4.40 -16.46 -4.83
C ALA A 179 5.77 -15.77 -4.75
N TRP A 180 5.83 -14.46 -4.98
CA TRP A 180 7.02 -13.62 -4.86
C TRP A 180 6.66 -12.14 -4.78
N HIS A 181 7.49 -11.34 -4.13
CA HIS A 181 7.45 -9.89 -4.23
C HIS A 181 8.88 -9.31 -4.28
N SER A 182 9.04 -8.13 -4.84
CA SER A 182 10.30 -7.40 -4.76
C SER A 182 10.51 -6.83 -3.35
N SER A 183 11.78 -6.66 -2.95
CA SER A 183 12.18 -5.95 -1.74
C SER A 183 12.94 -4.66 -2.06
N GLY A 184 13.09 -3.76 -1.08
CA GLY A 184 13.94 -2.56 -1.18
C GLY A 184 13.32 -1.37 -1.91
N ALA A 185 12.03 -1.41 -2.24
CA ALA A 185 11.32 -0.30 -2.88
C ALA A 185 11.30 0.93 -1.98
N SER A 186 11.23 0.74 -0.67
CA SER A 186 11.24 1.84 0.31
C SER A 186 12.57 2.58 0.42
N GLU A 187 13.69 1.95 0.04
CA GLU A 187 15.03 2.57 0.11
C GLU A 187 15.38 3.39 -1.13
N ALA A 188 14.64 3.20 -2.23
CA ALA A 188 14.89 3.87 -3.51
C ALA A 188 14.55 5.37 -3.53
N GLY A 189 14.03 5.89 -2.40
CA GLY A 189 13.57 7.26 -2.25
C GLY A 189 12.29 7.56 -3.04
N ALA A 190 11.96 8.85 -3.12
CA ALA A 190 10.74 9.32 -3.75
C ALA A 190 11.00 10.26 -4.93
N ILE A 191 9.99 10.45 -5.77
CA ILE A 191 9.91 11.48 -6.79
C ILE A 191 8.73 12.41 -6.50
N ARG A 192 8.97 13.72 -6.58
CA ARG A 192 7.91 14.71 -6.50
C ARG A 192 7.11 14.69 -7.79
N VAL A 193 5.79 14.59 -7.70
CA VAL A 193 4.87 14.66 -8.83
C VAL A 193 3.81 15.73 -8.65
N SER A 194 3.32 16.25 -9.76
CA SER A 194 2.13 17.09 -9.84
C SER A 194 1.38 16.66 -11.11
N LEU A 195 0.38 15.79 -10.94
CA LEU A 195 -0.35 15.17 -12.04
C LEU A 195 -1.70 15.88 -12.22
N ARG A 196 -1.93 16.45 -13.39
CA ARG A 196 -3.24 16.97 -13.79
C ARG A 196 -4.25 15.84 -14.00
N PRO A 197 -5.56 16.14 -14.08
CA PRO A 197 -6.57 15.18 -14.51
C PRO A 197 -6.17 14.46 -15.80
N GLY A 198 -6.10 13.12 -15.74
CA GLY A 198 -5.70 12.25 -16.85
C GLY A 198 -4.20 12.15 -17.10
N GLU A 199 -3.36 12.93 -16.40
CA GLU A 199 -1.90 12.85 -16.52
C GLU A 199 -1.37 11.60 -15.85
N SER A 200 -0.25 11.09 -16.37
CA SER A 200 0.39 9.88 -15.86
C SER A 200 1.90 10.04 -15.77
N VAL A 201 2.50 9.30 -14.83
CA VAL A 201 3.94 9.09 -14.73
C VAL A 201 4.23 7.60 -14.90
N THR A 202 5.39 7.29 -15.48
CA THR A 202 5.84 5.91 -15.66
C THR A 202 7.01 5.61 -14.74
N LEU A 203 6.93 4.47 -14.07
CA LEU A 203 7.96 3.89 -13.23
C LEU A 203 8.41 2.55 -13.83
N THR A 204 9.65 2.15 -13.55
CA THR A 204 10.18 0.85 -13.96
C THR A 204 10.25 -0.05 -12.74
N GLY A 205 9.63 -1.22 -12.83
CA GLY A 205 9.76 -2.31 -11.85
C GLY A 205 10.60 -3.45 -12.41
N VAL A 206 11.04 -4.34 -11.52
CA VAL A 206 11.70 -5.59 -11.89
C VAL A 206 10.88 -6.73 -11.33
N LEU A 207 10.51 -7.65 -12.21
CA LEU A 207 9.89 -8.93 -11.87
C LEU A 207 10.98 -9.99 -11.86
N SER A 208 11.01 -10.84 -10.83
CA SER A 208 11.86 -12.03 -10.77
C SER A 208 11.00 -13.28 -10.69
N ALA A 209 11.19 -14.23 -11.61
CA ALA A 209 10.42 -15.48 -11.65
C ALA A 209 10.93 -16.51 -10.62
N LEU A 210 10.95 -16.08 -9.35
CA LEU A 210 11.38 -16.84 -8.17
C LEU A 210 10.17 -17.15 -7.28
N ARG A 211 10.31 -18.11 -6.38
CA ARG A 211 9.28 -18.46 -5.39
C ARG A 211 9.83 -18.23 -3.99
N CYS A 212 9.11 -17.47 -3.18
CA CYS A 212 9.34 -17.36 -1.76
C CYS A 212 8.24 -18.04 -0.97
N THR A 213 8.52 -18.28 0.31
CA THR A 213 7.60 -18.78 1.32
C THR A 213 7.50 -17.78 2.47
N ALA A 214 6.51 -17.96 3.36
CA ALA A 214 6.37 -17.09 4.52
C ALA A 214 7.63 -17.01 5.39
N ALA A 215 8.43 -18.10 5.46
CA ALA A 215 9.67 -18.14 6.23
C ALA A 215 10.80 -17.30 5.58
N ASP A 216 10.75 -17.10 4.26
CA ASP A 216 11.74 -16.29 3.55
C ASP A 216 11.52 -14.79 3.76
N ASP A 217 10.35 -14.39 4.27
CA ASP A 217 9.88 -13.01 4.45
C ASP A 217 10.01 -12.51 5.91
N ASP A 218 10.72 -13.27 6.75
CA ASP A 218 11.03 -12.90 8.14
C ASP A 218 12.18 -11.88 8.24
N GLY A 219 12.95 -11.70 7.15
CA GLY A 219 14.06 -10.76 7.05
C GLY A 219 13.67 -9.36 6.56
N THR A 220 14.68 -8.49 6.39
CA THR A 220 14.50 -7.18 5.72
C THR A 220 14.48 -7.30 4.19
N GLU A 221 15.08 -8.36 3.66
CA GLU A 221 15.16 -8.68 2.25
C GLU A 221 14.95 -10.18 2.04
N LEU A 222 14.47 -10.54 0.86
CA LEU A 222 14.35 -11.95 0.48
C LEU A 222 15.73 -12.59 0.26
N PRO A 223 15.90 -13.90 0.55
CA PRO A 223 17.11 -14.63 0.21
C PRO A 223 17.48 -14.53 -1.27
N SER A 224 18.77 -14.50 -1.58
CA SER A 224 19.25 -14.41 -2.97
C SER A 224 19.16 -15.73 -3.74
N ASP A 225 19.02 -16.85 -3.02
CA ASP A 225 19.02 -18.23 -3.54
C ASP A 225 17.63 -18.87 -3.59
N LEU A 226 16.58 -18.06 -3.73
CA LEU A 226 15.21 -18.55 -3.86
C LEU A 226 15.06 -19.51 -5.05
N PRO A 227 14.23 -20.55 -4.92
CA PRO A 227 13.95 -21.47 -6.02
C PRO A 227 13.20 -20.75 -7.16
N PRO A 228 13.40 -21.16 -8.42
CA PRO A 228 12.65 -20.61 -9.54
C PRO A 228 11.16 -21.00 -9.48
N LEU A 229 10.29 -20.16 -10.05
CA LEU A 229 8.89 -20.54 -10.31
C LEU A 229 8.82 -21.68 -11.32
N ALA A 230 7.86 -22.58 -11.13
CA ALA A 230 7.53 -23.55 -12.17
C ALA A 230 6.96 -22.84 -13.41
N PRO A 231 7.15 -23.39 -14.61
CA PRO A 231 6.44 -22.90 -15.79
C PRO A 231 4.92 -22.92 -15.59
N GLY A 232 4.23 -21.85 -15.95
CA GLY A 232 2.80 -21.71 -15.71
C GLY A 232 2.27 -20.28 -15.84
N SER A 233 0.95 -20.15 -15.68
CA SER A 233 0.27 -18.86 -15.65
C SER A 233 0.24 -18.30 -14.23
N TYR A 234 0.67 -17.05 -14.10
CA TYR A 234 0.67 -16.29 -12.86
C TYR A 234 -0.04 -14.96 -13.08
N ALA A 235 -0.20 -14.20 -12.01
CA ALA A 235 -0.58 -12.79 -12.09
C ALA A 235 0.53 -11.92 -11.52
N VAL A 236 0.71 -10.72 -12.08
CA VAL A 236 1.62 -9.69 -11.58
C VAL A 236 0.83 -8.42 -11.24
N GLY A 237 1.18 -7.83 -10.11
CA GLY A 237 0.67 -6.53 -9.66
C GLY A 237 1.83 -5.63 -9.23
N ALA A 238 1.52 -4.36 -9.02
CA ALA A 238 2.45 -3.40 -8.44
C ALA A 238 1.77 -2.57 -7.36
N THR A 239 2.53 -2.19 -6.35
CA THR A 239 2.10 -1.26 -5.30
C THR A 239 3.07 -0.09 -5.25
N VAL A 240 2.53 1.12 -5.24
CA VAL A 240 3.30 2.37 -5.15
C VAL A 240 2.91 3.09 -3.86
N ALA A 241 3.90 3.59 -3.11
CA ALA A 241 3.64 4.47 -1.99
C ALA A 241 3.46 5.91 -2.50
N PHE A 242 2.42 6.58 -2.03
CA PHE A 242 2.14 7.98 -2.31
C PHE A 242 1.96 8.75 -1.01
N SER A 243 2.57 9.93 -0.88
CA SER A 243 2.31 10.84 0.23
C SER A 243 1.94 12.24 -0.25
N ALA A 244 0.85 12.76 0.28
CA ALA A 244 0.44 14.15 0.06
C ALA A 244 1.16 15.06 1.07
N PRO A 245 1.65 16.24 0.65
CA PRO A 245 2.49 17.10 1.48
C PRO A 245 1.75 17.69 2.70
N GLN A 246 0.42 17.75 2.65
CA GLN A 246 -0.40 18.34 3.71
C GLN A 246 -0.87 17.33 4.77
N GLU A 247 -0.89 16.04 4.43
CA GLU A 247 -1.49 15.01 5.28
C GLU A 247 -0.44 14.24 6.09
N GLY A 248 0.81 14.21 5.63
CA GLY A 248 1.88 13.46 6.29
C GLY A 248 1.67 11.93 6.33
N MET A 249 0.59 11.44 5.73
CA MET A 249 0.26 10.02 5.63
C MET A 249 0.75 9.44 4.31
N VAL A 250 1.27 8.21 4.38
CA VAL A 250 1.62 7.40 3.22
C VAL A 250 0.42 6.50 2.88
N VAL A 251 -0.07 6.61 1.66
CA VAL A 251 -1.11 5.76 1.08
C VAL A 251 -0.45 4.76 0.14
N LEU A 252 -0.81 3.49 0.26
CA LEU A 252 -0.37 2.45 -0.65
C LEU A 252 -1.40 2.31 -1.78
N VAL A 253 -0.92 2.41 -3.02
CA VAL A 253 -1.77 2.39 -4.21
C VAL A 253 -1.46 1.11 -5.01
N PRO A 254 -2.19 0.01 -4.76
CA PRO A 254 -2.02 -1.23 -5.51
C PRO A 254 -2.67 -1.17 -6.90
N SER A 255 -2.10 -1.90 -7.84
CA SER A 255 -2.66 -2.12 -9.18
C SER A 255 -3.56 -3.36 -9.20
N PRO A 256 -4.49 -3.46 -10.16
CA PRO A 256 -5.06 -4.74 -10.52
C PRO A 256 -3.99 -5.77 -10.91
N MET A 257 -4.27 -7.03 -10.59
CA MET A 257 -3.46 -8.16 -10.99
C MET A 257 -3.64 -8.43 -12.49
N THR A 258 -2.52 -8.52 -13.22
CA THR A 258 -2.48 -8.71 -14.68
C THR A 258 -1.81 -10.05 -15.02
N PRO A 259 -2.32 -10.84 -15.98
CA PRO A 259 -1.72 -12.14 -16.30
C PRO A 259 -0.26 -12.04 -16.79
N VAL A 260 0.58 -12.96 -16.32
CA VAL A 260 1.96 -13.14 -16.81
C VAL A 260 2.25 -14.64 -17.00
N LEU A 261 3.07 -14.97 -17.97
CA LEU A 261 3.46 -16.36 -18.27
C LEU A 261 4.92 -16.58 -17.88
N VAL A 262 5.16 -17.65 -17.12
CA VAL A 262 6.50 -18.18 -16.84
C VAL A 262 6.71 -19.41 -17.73
N GLY A 263 7.77 -19.46 -18.53
CA GLY A 263 8.02 -20.57 -19.46
C GLY A 263 9.12 -20.33 -20.48
#